data_AF-A0A381YIW9-F1
#
_entry.id   AF-A0A381YIW9-F1
#
_cell.length_a   1.000
_cell.length_b   1.000
_cell.length_c   1.000
_cell.angle_alpha   90.00
_cell.angle_beta   90.00
_cell.angle_gamma   90.00
#
_symmetry.space_group_name_H-M   'P 1'
#
loop_
_entity.id
_entity.type
_entity.pdbx_description
1 polymer ?
#
loop_
_entity_poly.entity_id
_entity_poly.type
_entity_poly.pdbx_seq_one_letter_code
_entity_poly.pdbx_strand_id
1 'polypeptide(L)'
;MGILYSSENFHVYPILFSTYKSAGGDWHYEDKYISISGAGIGARSVFNHWSIDANYIQLGLMGNITDELMNFSPTQSFPYMDGSKDAFGYWTEIATMKVSYHRNPIKFEFGKFDR
;
A
#
# COMPACT_ATOMS: atom_id res chain seq x y z
N MET A 1 20.04 10.74 1.86
CA MET A 1 19.15 11.89 1.64
C MET A 1 18.38 11.64 0.36
N GLY A 2 17.05 11.56 0.41
CA GLY A 2 16.21 11.41 -0.78
C GLY A 2 15.94 12.76 -1.43
N ILE A 3 15.99 12.83 -2.75
CA ILE A 3 15.68 14.05 -3.51
C ILE A 3 14.16 14.13 -3.67
N LEU A 4 13.56 15.20 -3.13
CA LEU A 4 12.16 15.56 -3.39
C LEU A 4 12.07 16.24 -4.76
N TYR A 5 11.29 15.65 -5.66
CA TYR A 5 10.81 16.34 -6.86
C TYR A 5 9.41 16.88 -6.54
N SER A 6 9.30 18.21 -6.42
CA SER A 6 8.02 18.90 -6.27
C SER A 6 7.89 19.97 -7.34
N SER A 7 6.91 19.83 -8.21
CA SER A 7 6.28 20.98 -8.87
C SER A 7 4.98 21.26 -8.12
N GLU A 8 4.40 22.47 -8.19
CA GLU A 8 3.19 22.81 -7.39
C GLU A 8 2.07 21.75 -7.51
N ASN A 9 2.01 21.10 -8.67
CA ASN A 9 0.98 20.15 -9.04
C ASN A 9 1.42 18.68 -8.97
N PHE A 10 2.69 18.35 -8.71
CA PHE A 10 3.19 16.98 -8.62
C PHE A 10 4.08 16.78 -7.39
N HIS A 11 3.68 15.85 -6.54
CA HIS A 11 4.32 15.57 -5.25
C HIS A 11 4.69 14.11 -5.17
N VAL A 12 5.95 13.82 -4.86
CA VAL A 12 6.43 12.46 -4.58
C VAL A 12 6.94 12.42 -3.15
N TYR A 13 6.47 11.46 -2.36
CA TYR A 13 6.80 11.34 -0.95
C TYR A 13 7.10 9.89 -0.56
N PRO A 14 8.03 9.66 0.38
CA PRO A 14 8.27 8.32 0.91
C PRO A 14 7.13 7.91 1.85
N ILE A 15 6.84 6.61 1.88
CA ILE A 15 5.92 5.98 2.83
C ILE A 15 6.75 5.02 3.67
N LEU A 16 6.75 5.20 4.99
CA LEU A 16 7.41 4.30 5.94
C LEU A 16 6.49 4.13 7.14
N PHE A 17 6.23 2.88 7.53
CA PHE A 17 5.50 2.59 8.76
C PHE A 17 5.91 1.25 9.34
N SER A 18 5.66 1.09 10.64
CA SER A 18 5.72 -0.20 11.30
C SER A 18 4.59 -0.26 12.32
N THR A 19 3.88 -1.37 12.36
CA THR A 19 2.76 -1.61 13.25
C THR A 19 2.79 -3.05 13.73
N TYR A 20 2.19 -3.30 14.89
CA TYR A 20 2.05 -4.63 15.45
C TYR A 20 0.58 -4.92 15.71
N LYS A 21 0.18 -6.19 15.52
CA LYS A 21 -1.16 -6.67 15.81
C LYS A 21 -1.04 -7.93 16.67
N SER A 22 -1.84 -7.98 17.73
CA SER A 22 -1.86 -9.06 18.72
C SER A 22 -3.23 -9.74 18.83
N ALA A 23 -4.22 -9.28 18.07
CA ALA A 23 -5.56 -9.85 17.99
C ALA A 23 -5.85 -10.15 16.51
N GLY A 24 -6.48 -11.29 16.23
CA GLY A 24 -6.89 -11.64 14.89
C GLY A 24 -7.86 -10.61 14.28
N GLY A 25 -7.92 -10.56 12.95
CA GLY A 25 -8.83 -9.71 12.17
C GLY A 25 -8.89 -10.17 10.72
N ASP A 26 -9.55 -9.40 9.86
CA ASP A 26 -9.76 -9.76 8.43
C ASP A 26 -8.45 -10.02 7.65
N TRP A 27 -7.33 -9.55 8.20
CA TRP A 27 -5.97 -9.63 7.67
C TRP A 27 -5.12 -10.76 8.29
N HIS A 28 -5.60 -11.40 9.36
CA HIS A 28 -4.94 -12.47 10.11
C HIS A 28 -5.97 -13.17 11.00
N TYR A 29 -6.50 -14.32 10.57
CA TYR A 29 -7.58 -15.00 11.28
C TYR A 29 -7.12 -15.71 12.56
N GLU A 30 -5.81 -15.88 12.75
CA GLU A 30 -5.26 -16.51 13.95
C GLU A 30 -4.97 -15.46 15.04
N ASP A 31 -5.24 -15.78 16.31
CA ASP A 31 -4.87 -14.92 17.44
C ASP A 31 -3.38 -15.06 17.77
N LYS A 32 -2.52 -14.60 16.86
CA LYS A 32 -1.05 -14.63 17.02
C LYS A 32 -0.44 -13.25 16.76
N TYR A 33 0.73 -13.03 17.35
CA TYR A 33 1.48 -11.78 17.18
C TYR A 33 2.06 -11.68 15.77
N ILE A 34 1.72 -10.59 15.08
CA ILE A 34 2.33 -10.23 13.80
C ILE A 34 2.87 -8.80 13.86
N SER A 35 4.05 -8.62 13.29
CA SER A 35 4.63 -7.30 13.02
C SER A 35 4.53 -7.04 11.52
N ILE A 36 4.01 -5.86 11.16
CA ILE A 36 3.83 -5.42 9.78
C ILE A 36 4.64 -4.15 9.60
N SER A 37 5.64 -4.19 8.74
CA SER A 37 6.43 -3.02 8.36
C SER A 37 6.24 -2.74 6.88
N GLY A 38 6.12 -1.47 6.52
CA GLY A 38 5.91 -1.05 5.15
C GLY A 38 6.90 0.02 4.73
N ALA A 39 7.43 -0.12 3.52
CA ALA A 39 8.25 0.89 2.87
C ALA A 39 7.78 1.09 1.44
N GLY A 40 7.69 2.35 0.99
CA GLY A 40 7.07 2.64 -0.29
C GLY A 40 7.24 4.07 -0.75
N ILE A 41 6.56 4.37 -1.84
CA ILE A 41 6.52 5.69 -2.46
C ILE A 41 5.07 6.03 -2.81
N GLY A 42 4.68 7.25 -2.48
CA GLY A 42 3.44 7.86 -2.92
C GLY A 42 3.73 8.94 -3.93
N ALA A 43 2.86 9.06 -4.92
CA ALA A 43 2.87 10.13 -5.90
C ALA A 43 1.46 10.71 -6.04
N ARG A 44 1.37 12.04 -6.02
CA ARG A 44 0.13 12.77 -6.19
C ARG A 44 0.30 13.83 -7.25
N SER A 45 -0.66 13.91 -8.17
CA SER A 45 -0.75 14.98 -9.16
C SER A 45 -2.12 15.62 -9.14
N VAL A 46 -2.19 16.95 -9.25
CA VAL A 46 -3.45 17.69 -9.41
C VAL A 46 -3.33 18.61 -10.61
N PHE A 47 -4.24 18.49 -11.57
CA PHE A 47 -4.27 19.35 -12.75
C PHE A 47 -5.70 19.61 -13.19
N ASN A 48 -6.07 20.89 -13.29
CA ASN A 48 -7.44 21.32 -13.60
C ASN A 48 -8.46 20.67 -12.64
N HIS A 49 -9.37 19.88 -13.20
CA HIS A 49 -10.41 19.15 -12.48
C HIS A 49 -9.98 17.70 -12.16
N TRP A 50 -8.74 17.31 -12.43
CA TRP A 50 -8.26 15.94 -12.22
C TRP A 50 -7.29 15.87 -11.05
N SER A 51 -7.36 14.76 -10.32
CA SER A 51 -6.32 14.32 -9.39
C SER A 51 -5.95 12.88 -9.65
N ILE A 52 -4.67 12.57 -9.52
CA ILE A 52 -4.12 11.22 -9.62
C ILE A 52 -3.34 10.98 -8.34
N ASP A 53 -3.71 9.94 -7.61
CA ASP A 53 -3.01 9.47 -6.42
C ASP A 53 -2.57 8.03 -6.68
N ALA A 54 -1.28 7.74 -6.49
CA ALA A 54 -0.73 6.41 -6.66
C ALA A 54 0.21 6.09 -5.51
N ASN A 55 0.11 4.88 -4.96
CA ASN A 55 1.01 4.41 -3.93
C ASN A 55 1.53 3.02 -4.31
N TYR A 56 2.81 2.80 -4.09
CA TYR A 56 3.43 1.48 -4.12
C TYR A 56 4.13 1.25 -2.79
N ILE A 57 3.79 0.15 -2.11
CA ILE A 57 4.29 -0.19 -0.78
C ILE A 57 4.73 -1.66 -0.78
N GLN A 58 5.96 -1.90 -0.36
CA GLN A 58 6.45 -3.22 0.03
C GLN A 58 6.13 -3.43 1.51
N LEU A 59 5.44 -4.52 1.81
CA LEU A 59 5.14 -4.95 3.17
C LEU A 59 6.02 -6.13 3.55
N GLY A 60 6.72 -5.98 4.67
CA GLY A 60 7.34 -7.08 5.40
C GLY A 60 6.42 -7.50 6.55
N LEU A 61 6.03 -8.76 6.54
CA LEU A 61 5.27 -9.42 7.60
C LEU A 61 6.24 -10.32 8.35
N MET A 62 6.31 -10.17 9.67
CA MET A 62 7.20 -10.94 10.53
C MET A 62 6.39 -11.55 11.68
N GLY A 63 6.66 -12.82 12.00
CA GLY A 63 5.93 -13.57 13.03
C GLY A 63 5.72 -15.03 12.66
N ASN A 64 4.79 -15.71 13.33
CA ASN A 64 4.36 -17.06 12.98
C ASN A 64 3.26 -16.99 11.90
N ILE A 65 3.68 -16.70 10.68
CA ILE A 65 2.81 -16.40 9.54
C ILE A 65 2.96 -17.47 8.46
N THR A 66 1.84 -17.92 7.91
CA THR A 66 1.77 -18.74 6.71
C THR A 66 1.56 -17.85 5.48
N ASP A 67 1.80 -18.40 4.30
CA ASP A 67 1.54 -17.78 2.99
C ASP A 67 0.05 -17.48 2.74
N GLU A 68 -0.84 -18.04 3.55
CA GLU A 68 -2.30 -17.85 3.46
C GLU A 68 -2.82 -16.53 4.07
N LEU A 69 -1.94 -15.76 4.74
CA LEU A 69 -2.34 -14.59 5.54
C LEU A 69 -3.20 -13.58 4.77
N MET A 70 -2.95 -13.39 3.48
CA MET A 70 -3.63 -12.41 2.63
C MET A 70 -4.73 -13.02 1.75
N ASN A 71 -5.00 -14.33 1.85
CA ASN A 71 -5.98 -15.01 0.99
C ASN A 71 -7.40 -14.45 1.14
N PHE A 72 -7.74 -13.93 2.33
CA PHE A 72 -9.05 -13.36 2.65
C PHE A 72 -9.03 -11.84 2.81
N SER A 73 -7.85 -11.22 2.68
CA SER A 73 -7.67 -9.79 2.82
C SER A 73 -8.26 -9.05 1.61
N PRO A 74 -9.15 -8.07 1.80
CA PRO A 74 -9.64 -7.22 0.72
C PRO A 74 -8.52 -6.37 0.10
N THR A 75 -7.44 -6.10 0.85
CA THR A 75 -6.19 -5.58 0.31
C THR A 75 -5.49 -6.72 -0.41
N GLN A 76 -5.85 -6.90 -1.68
CA GLN A 76 -5.18 -7.79 -2.62
C GLN A 76 -3.75 -7.32 -2.81
N SER A 77 -2.86 -7.85 -1.99
CA SER A 77 -1.43 -7.71 -2.13
C SER A 77 -0.94 -8.76 -3.12
N PHE A 78 -0.05 -8.40 -4.05
CA PHE A 78 0.50 -9.38 -4.97
C PHE A 78 1.58 -10.19 -4.25
N PRO A 79 1.53 -11.53 -4.29
CA PRO A 79 2.65 -12.33 -3.81
C PRO A 79 3.90 -11.91 -4.58
N TYR A 80 5.01 -11.77 -3.87
CA TYR A 80 6.28 -11.40 -4.48
C TYR A 80 6.60 -12.40 -5.60
N MET A 81 6.75 -11.92 -6.85
CA MET A 81 6.95 -12.78 -8.02
C MET A 81 8.38 -13.35 -8.11
N ASP A 82 9.28 -12.90 -7.25
CA ASP A 82 10.69 -13.29 -7.26
C ASP A 82 11.04 -13.99 -5.93
N GLY A 83 11.62 -15.18 -6.03
CA GLY A 83 12.19 -15.93 -4.90
C GLY A 83 13.46 -15.28 -4.32
N SER A 84 13.89 -14.13 -4.86
CA SER A 84 15.01 -13.36 -4.36
C SER A 84 14.63 -12.54 -3.12
N LYS A 85 14.65 -13.20 -1.97
CA LYS A 85 15.25 -12.63 -0.74
C LYS A 85 15.30 -13.69 0.34
N ASP A 86 16.53 -14.00 0.75
CA ASP A 86 16.91 -14.69 1.99
C ASP A 86 16.56 -13.83 3.24
N ALA A 87 15.33 -13.32 3.34
CA ALA A 87 14.89 -12.49 4.44
C ALA A 87 13.81 -13.20 5.25
N PHE A 88 13.99 -13.28 6.56
CA PHE A 88 13.03 -13.89 7.47
C PHE A 88 11.68 -13.15 7.45
N GLY A 89 10.58 -13.86 7.17
CA GLY A 89 9.21 -13.32 7.10
C GLY A 89 8.55 -13.47 5.72
N TYR A 90 7.28 -13.06 5.62
CA TYR A 90 6.53 -13.03 4.36
C TYR A 90 6.54 -11.61 3.80
N TRP A 91 6.69 -11.47 2.48
CA TRP A 91 6.77 -10.18 1.82
C TRP A 91 5.70 -10.07 0.75
N THR A 92 5.04 -8.93 0.69
CA THR A 92 3.98 -8.68 -0.28
C THR A 92 3.94 -7.24 -0.72
N GLU A 93 3.32 -6.98 -1.86
CA GLU A 93 3.29 -5.65 -2.47
C GLU A 93 1.87 -5.12 -2.59
N ILE A 94 1.69 -3.85 -2.23
CA ILE A 94 0.44 -3.11 -2.44
C ILE A 94 0.72 -2.02 -3.47
N ALA A 95 0.03 -2.10 -4.60
CA ALA A 95 -0.03 -1.04 -5.60
C ALA A 95 -1.47 -0.51 -5.68
N THR A 96 -1.64 0.78 -5.41
CA THR A 96 -2.91 1.48 -5.56
C THR A 96 -2.77 2.66 -6.51
N MET A 97 -3.83 2.92 -7.26
CA MET A 97 -3.97 4.09 -8.11
C MET A 97 -5.42 4.54 -8.09
N LYS A 98 -5.62 5.84 -7.89
CA LYS A 98 -6.90 6.53 -7.95
C LYS A 98 -6.79 7.70 -8.91
N VAL A 99 -7.71 7.76 -9.85
CA VAL A 99 -7.92 8.92 -10.72
C VAL A 99 -9.27 9.51 -10.37
N SER A 100 -9.29 10.79 -10.01
CA SER A 100 -10.53 11.48 -9.64
C SER A 100 -10.75 12.71 -10.51
N TYR A 101 -11.98 12.88 -11.00
CA TYR A 101 -12.43 14.10 -11.66
C TYR A 101 -13.39 14.86 -10.74
N HIS A 102 -13.17 16.17 -10.58
CA HIS A 102 -13.91 17.06 -9.69
C HIS A 102 -14.34 18.31 -10.45
N ARG A 103 -15.62 18.41 -10.80
CA ARG A 103 -16.21 19.64 -11.35
C ARG A 103 -17.63 19.77 -10.83
N ASN A 104 -17.88 20.68 -9.90
CA ASN A 104 -19.19 20.84 -9.27
C ASN A 104 -20.34 20.85 -10.32
N PRO A 105 -21.37 20.00 -10.16
CA PRO A 105 -21.64 19.03 -9.07
C PRO A 105 -21.10 17.60 -9.32
N ILE A 106 -20.34 17.38 -10.39
CA ILE A 106 -19.88 16.09 -10.87
C ILE A 106 -18.58 15.66 -10.18
N LYS A 107 -18.58 14.44 -9.65
CA LYS A 107 -17.37 13.74 -9.17
C LYS A 107 -17.33 12.32 -9.74
N PHE A 108 -16.20 11.96 -10.37
CA PHE A 108 -15.93 10.59 -10.79
C PHE A 108 -14.63 10.09 -10.16
N GLU A 109 -14.58 8.80 -9.80
CA GLU A 109 -13.39 8.16 -9.25
C GLU A 109 -13.19 6.80 -9.93
N PHE A 110 -11.96 6.52 -10.37
CA PHE A 110 -11.60 5.28 -11.05
C PHE A 110 -10.27 4.74 -10.50
N GLY A 111 -10.12 3.42 -10.45
CA GLY A 111 -8.87 2.75 -10.09
C GLY A 111 -9.00 1.72 -8.97
N LYS A 112 -7.85 1.19 -8.53
CA LYS A 112 -7.73 0.23 -7.41
C LYS A 112 -7.15 0.99 -6.23
N PHE A 113 -7.98 1.29 -5.25
CA PHE A 113 -7.61 2.04 -4.05
C PHE A 113 -8.56 1.69 -2.91
N ASP A 114 -8.07 1.78 -1.68
CA ASP A 114 -8.93 1.66 -0.50
C ASP A 114 -9.76 2.94 -0.36
N ARG A 115 -11.06 2.79 -0.07
CA ARG A 115 -12.00 3.91 0.12
C ARG A 115 -12.01 4.41 1.55
#